data_AF-A0A5E3WZ67-F1
#
_entry.id   AF-A0A5E3WZ67-F1
#
_cell.length_a   1.000
_cell.length_b   1.000
_cell.length_c   1.000
_cell.angle_alpha   90.00
_cell.angle_beta   90.00
_cell.angle_gamma   90.00
#
_symmetry.space_group_name_H-M   'P 1'
#
loop_
_entity.id
_entity.type
_entity.pdbx_description
1 polymer ?
#
loop_
_entity_poly.entity_id
_entity_poly.type
_entity_poly.pdbx_seq_one_letter_code
_entity_poly.pdbx_strand_id
1 'polypeptide(L)'
;MIHCSNPADHAESASDQAEPLWRRSTAVIGLDVRVNPTTGPFEPAAARFPASVGVALAGLELDEKLAARRSLTFRDNQVALQNRPPGFNTQYPKALYDTIQYVLGLLPDAWASASERRVQEFVFAKDTWLPDRSLGYQHILGRFTALKALHFDSPLLRGSVQFKQNMEGCIAFEHLHALALALNAPGTGGVYPCPALEVIHLRAPVDRLLSSVPRENWDDMLNSPDRLAFGAQRIRLASCRD
;
A
#
# COMPACT_ATOMS: atom_id res chain seq x y z
N MET A 1 26.54 6.85 -45.89
CA MET A 1 25.10 6.74 -46.20
C MET A 1 24.59 5.53 -45.42
N ILE A 2 24.00 5.77 -44.24
CA ILE A 2 23.57 4.73 -43.30
C ILE A 2 22.06 4.60 -43.47
N HIS A 3 21.61 3.43 -43.94
CA HIS A 3 20.19 3.14 -44.11
C HIS A 3 19.55 2.88 -42.73
N CYS A 4 18.70 3.80 -42.29
CA CYS A 4 17.76 3.55 -41.19
C CYS A 4 16.73 2.52 -41.66
N SER A 5 16.75 1.34 -41.06
CA SER A 5 15.69 0.35 -41.21
C SER A 5 14.46 0.83 -40.45
N ASN A 6 13.32 0.97 -41.13
CA ASN A 6 12.05 1.29 -40.49
C ASN A 6 11.70 0.23 -39.44
N PRO A 7 11.12 0.62 -38.28
CA PRO A 7 10.54 -0.33 -37.36
C PRO A 7 9.43 -1.08 -38.10
N ALA A 8 9.50 -2.41 -38.08
CA ALA A 8 8.47 -3.25 -38.64
C ALA A 8 7.15 -2.97 -37.91
N ASP A 9 6.12 -2.59 -38.68
CA ASP A 9 4.74 -2.57 -38.22
C ASP A 9 4.34 -4.00 -37.83
N HIS A 10 4.54 -4.32 -36.55
CA HIS A 10 3.97 -5.52 -35.96
C HIS A 10 2.46 -5.32 -35.91
N ALA A 11 1.76 -5.85 -36.91
CA ALA A 11 0.32 -5.98 -36.88
C ALA A 11 -0.09 -6.74 -35.62
N GLU A 12 -0.85 -6.08 -34.73
CA GLU A 12 -1.44 -6.67 -33.54
C GLU A 12 -2.21 -7.94 -33.92
N SER A 13 -1.69 -9.10 -33.52
CA SER A 13 -2.34 -10.38 -33.74
C SER A 13 -3.58 -10.44 -32.85
N ALA A 14 -4.77 -10.38 -33.46
CA ALA A 14 -6.08 -10.41 -32.81
C ALA A 14 -6.40 -11.71 -32.05
N SER A 15 -5.43 -12.59 -31.80
CA SER A 15 -5.65 -13.90 -31.16
C SER A 15 -4.94 -14.10 -29.83
N ASP A 16 -4.20 -13.11 -29.30
CA ASP A 16 -3.55 -13.27 -28.00
C ASP A 16 -4.53 -13.01 -26.84
N GLN A 17 -5.36 -14.02 -26.53
CA GLN A 17 -6.28 -13.98 -25.39
C GLN A 17 -5.57 -13.88 -24.03
N ALA A 18 -4.25 -14.02 -23.96
CA ALA A 18 -3.49 -13.72 -22.76
C ALA A 18 -3.44 -12.21 -22.48
N GLU A 19 -3.63 -11.37 -23.51
CA GLU A 19 -3.45 -9.93 -23.41
C GLU A 19 -4.42 -9.22 -22.44
N PRO A 20 -5.73 -9.49 -22.54
CA PRO A 20 -6.72 -8.95 -21.62
C PRO A 20 -6.52 -9.44 -20.17
N LEU A 21 -6.01 -10.67 -20.00
CA LEU A 21 -5.81 -11.28 -18.69
C LEU A 21 -4.64 -10.64 -17.95
N TRP A 22 -3.49 -10.42 -18.60
CA TRP A 22 -2.37 -9.74 -17.93
C TRP A 22 -2.67 -8.27 -17.66
N ARG A 23 -3.40 -7.58 -18.55
CA ARG A 23 -3.82 -6.18 -18.32
C ARG A 23 -4.69 -6.06 -17.07
N ARG A 24 -5.71 -6.93 -16.91
CA ARG A 24 -6.52 -7.01 -15.67
C ARG A 24 -5.68 -7.39 -14.46
N SER A 25 -4.66 -8.24 -14.63
CA SER A 25 -3.75 -8.66 -13.57
C SER A 25 -2.82 -7.55 -13.05
N THR A 26 -2.68 -6.44 -13.76
CA THR A 26 -1.88 -5.29 -13.32
C THR A 26 -2.65 -4.26 -12.51
N ALA A 27 -3.98 -4.41 -12.43
CA ALA A 27 -4.85 -3.42 -11.78
C ALA A 27 -4.84 -3.53 -10.26
N VAL A 28 -4.44 -4.68 -9.71
CA VAL A 28 -4.46 -4.96 -8.27
C VAL A 28 -3.04 -5.27 -7.78
N ILE A 29 -2.61 -4.57 -6.72
CA ILE A 29 -1.34 -4.85 -6.03
C ILE A 29 -1.62 -5.18 -4.57
N GLY A 30 -0.98 -6.23 -4.06
CA GLY A 30 -0.98 -6.58 -2.64
C GLY A 30 0.34 -6.20 -1.96
N LEU A 31 0.25 -5.76 -0.69
CA LEU A 31 1.40 -5.48 0.17
C LEU A 31 1.28 -6.28 1.47
N ASP A 32 2.34 -7.01 1.81
CA ASP A 32 2.48 -7.79 3.03
C ASP A 32 3.82 -7.45 3.70
N VAL A 33 3.77 -6.67 4.77
CA VAL A 33 4.94 -6.25 5.55
C VAL A 33 4.96 -6.99 6.88
N ARG A 34 6.08 -7.64 7.19
CA ARG A 34 6.35 -8.34 8.44
C ARG A 34 7.54 -7.71 9.13
N VAL A 35 7.28 -7.11 10.27
CA VAL A 35 8.28 -6.55 11.16
C VAL A 35 8.88 -7.67 12.03
N ASN A 36 10.05 -7.40 12.61
CA ASN A 36 10.70 -8.40 13.43
C ASN A 36 9.95 -8.53 14.76
N PRO A 37 9.56 -9.75 15.20
CA PRO A 37 8.83 -9.95 16.45
C PRO A 37 9.62 -9.51 17.69
N THR A 38 10.96 -9.39 17.59
CA THR A 38 11.79 -8.87 18.68
C THR A 38 11.86 -7.35 18.71
N THR A 39 11.22 -6.64 17.77
CA THR A 39 11.12 -5.18 17.80
C THR A 39 10.32 -4.80 19.03
N GLY A 40 10.91 -4.00 19.92
CA GLY A 40 10.23 -3.54 21.12
C GLY A 40 8.96 -2.72 20.78
N PRO A 41 7.99 -2.63 21.70
CA PRO A 41 6.73 -1.91 21.47
C PRO A 41 6.91 -0.40 21.23
N PHE A 42 8.04 0.16 21.67
CA PHE A 42 8.42 1.56 21.51
C PHE A 42 9.58 1.74 20.52
N GLU A 43 10.08 0.66 19.93
CA GLU A 43 11.08 0.76 18.86
C GLU A 43 10.38 1.12 17.56
N PRO A 44 10.87 2.13 16.81
CA PRO A 44 10.24 2.50 15.56
C PRO A 44 10.52 1.44 14.51
N ALA A 45 9.51 0.61 14.22
CA ALA A 45 9.58 -0.45 13.22
C ALA A 45 10.04 0.07 11.84
N ALA A 46 9.65 1.31 11.50
CA ALA A 46 10.04 1.97 10.25
C ALA A 46 11.55 2.22 10.09
N ALA A 47 12.32 2.23 11.19
CA ALA A 47 13.76 2.48 11.16
C ALA A 47 14.60 1.23 10.82
N ARG A 48 13.96 0.06 10.66
CA ARG A 48 14.63 -1.19 10.35
C ARG A 48 14.58 -1.48 8.85
N PHE A 49 15.73 -1.84 8.29
CA PHE A 49 15.75 -2.45 6.96
C PHE A 49 15.12 -3.84 7.03
N PRO A 50 14.26 -4.21 6.06
CA PRO A 50 13.77 -5.57 5.96
C PRO A 50 14.93 -6.54 5.69
N ALA A 51 14.88 -7.73 6.30
CA ALA A 51 15.87 -8.77 6.07
C ALA A 51 15.74 -9.41 4.69
N SER A 52 14.52 -9.50 4.16
CA SER A 52 14.24 -9.92 2.79
C SER A 52 13.11 -9.11 2.16
N VAL A 53 13.20 -8.95 0.84
CA VAL A 53 12.16 -8.34 -0.01
C VAL A 53 11.85 -9.34 -1.11
N GLY A 54 10.57 -9.71 -1.25
CA GLY A 54 10.07 -10.59 -2.30
C GLY A 54 9.05 -9.88 -3.17
N VAL A 55 9.17 -10.06 -4.48
CA VAL A 55 8.19 -9.59 -5.47
C VAL A 55 7.64 -10.81 -6.19
N ALA A 56 6.34 -11.03 -6.11
CA ALA A 56 5.65 -12.02 -6.93
C ALA A 56 4.92 -11.31 -8.08
N LEU A 57 5.21 -11.71 -9.32
CA LEU A 57 4.53 -11.23 -10.52
C LEU A 57 3.85 -12.46 -11.16
N ALA A 58 2.52 -12.52 -11.07
CA ALA A 58 1.68 -13.70 -11.31
C ALA A 58 1.64 -14.69 -10.13
N GLY A 59 0.60 -14.58 -9.32
CA GLY A 59 0.26 -15.61 -8.34
C GLY A 59 -0.49 -16.77 -9.02
N LEU A 60 0.05 -17.99 -8.88
CA LEU A 60 -0.78 -19.19 -8.73
C LEU A 60 -1.81 -18.91 -7.62
N GLU A 61 -3.03 -19.42 -7.78
CA GLU A 61 -4.14 -19.30 -6.82
C GLU A 61 -3.61 -19.38 -5.39
N LEU A 62 -3.51 -18.22 -4.74
CA LEU A 62 -3.25 -18.16 -3.32
C LEU A 62 -4.62 -18.40 -2.70
N ASP A 63 -4.88 -19.67 -2.36
CA ASP A 63 -6.04 -20.12 -1.62
C ASP A 63 -6.39 -19.06 -0.56
N GLU A 64 -7.58 -18.48 -0.67
CA GLU A 64 -8.16 -17.47 0.24
C GLU A 64 -7.68 -16.00 0.19
N LYS A 65 -6.72 -15.59 -0.65
CA LYS A 65 -6.43 -14.14 -0.84
C LYS A 65 -7.12 -13.60 -2.08
N LEU A 66 -7.94 -12.56 -1.92
CA LEU A 66 -8.51 -11.79 -3.02
C LEU A 66 -7.40 -11.35 -3.99
N ALA A 67 -7.33 -12.02 -5.15
CA ALA A 67 -6.93 -11.57 -6.49
C ALA A 67 -5.66 -10.71 -6.70
N ALA A 68 -4.82 -10.45 -5.70
CA ALA A 68 -3.58 -9.71 -5.88
C ALA A 68 -2.53 -10.57 -6.60
N ARG A 69 -2.61 -10.60 -7.94
CA ARG A 69 -1.67 -11.31 -8.82
C ARG A 69 -0.25 -10.74 -8.75
N ARG A 70 -0.08 -9.56 -8.13
CA ARG A 70 1.20 -9.00 -7.74
C ARG A 70 1.22 -8.78 -6.25
N SER A 71 2.18 -9.38 -5.55
CA SER A 71 2.36 -9.13 -4.13
C SER A 71 3.79 -8.72 -3.83
N LEU A 72 3.91 -7.74 -2.94
CA LEU A 72 5.16 -7.34 -2.33
C LEU A 72 5.22 -7.87 -0.91
N THR A 73 6.30 -8.56 -0.60
CA THR A 73 6.55 -9.08 0.73
C THR A 73 7.82 -8.45 1.29
N PHE A 74 7.74 -7.92 2.51
CA PHE A 74 8.88 -7.40 3.25
C PHE A 74 8.95 -8.19 4.54
N ARG A 75 10.06 -8.88 4.83
CA ARG A 75 10.18 -9.69 6.05
C ARG A 75 11.43 -9.36 6.80
N ASP A 76 11.29 -9.09 8.10
CA ASP A 76 12.41 -8.82 8.99
C ASP A 76 12.74 -9.97 9.96
N ASN A 77 11.98 -11.07 9.89
CA ASN A 77 11.99 -12.17 10.86
C ASN A 77 12.71 -13.46 10.40
N GLN A 78 13.29 -13.49 9.19
CA GLN A 78 13.82 -14.74 8.61
C GLN A 78 15.32 -14.99 8.84
N VAL A 79 16.07 -14.00 9.33
CA VAL A 79 17.51 -14.15 9.60
C VAL A 79 17.70 -14.39 11.10
N ALA A 80 18.44 -15.46 11.45
CA ALA A 80 18.76 -15.79 12.83
C ALA A 80 19.38 -14.59 13.54
N LEU A 81 18.85 -14.24 14.72
CA LEU A 81 19.26 -13.06 15.50
C LEU A 81 20.77 -12.96 15.74
N GLN A 82 21.47 -14.10 15.82
CA GLN A 82 22.91 -14.15 16.08
C GLN A 82 23.77 -13.60 14.93
N ASN A 83 23.25 -13.55 13.70
CA ASN A 83 24.01 -13.10 12.53
C ASN A 83 23.73 -11.65 12.15
N ARG A 84 22.87 -10.95 12.91
CA ARG A 84 22.51 -9.57 12.59
C ARG A 84 23.29 -8.61 13.49
N PRO A 85 24.04 -7.65 12.93
CA PRO A 85 24.55 -6.55 13.74
C PRO A 85 23.35 -5.84 14.42
N PRO A 86 23.48 -5.32 15.65
CA PRO A 86 22.39 -4.68 16.38
C PRO A 86 21.75 -3.59 15.50
N GLY A 87 20.60 -3.95 14.91
CA GLY A 87 20.14 -3.43 13.63
C GLY A 87 19.34 -2.14 13.72
N PHE A 88 19.58 -1.35 14.77
CA PHE A 88 18.96 -0.05 14.91
C PHE A 88 19.96 1.03 14.50
N ASN A 89 19.91 1.43 13.24
CA ASN A 89 20.66 2.59 12.79
C ASN A 89 19.75 3.83 12.86
N THR A 90 19.97 4.65 13.89
CA THR A 90 19.29 5.95 14.07
C THR A 90 19.47 6.90 12.89
N GLN A 91 20.47 6.68 12.04
CA GLN A 91 20.69 7.46 10.83
C GLN A 91 19.61 7.24 9.76
N TYR A 92 18.85 6.13 9.85
CA TYR A 92 17.80 5.78 8.87
C TYR A 92 16.44 5.58 9.54
N PRO A 93 15.81 6.64 10.09
CA PRO A 93 14.55 6.55 10.85
C PRO A 93 13.35 6.04 10.03
N LYS A 94 13.50 5.93 8.71
CA LYS A 94 12.48 5.52 7.75
C LYS A 94 13.00 4.47 6.74
N ALA A 95 14.03 3.70 7.11
CA ALA A 95 14.64 2.68 6.28
C ALA A 95 13.62 1.74 5.59
N LEU A 96 12.60 1.31 6.34
CA LEU A 96 11.54 0.46 5.80
C LEU A 96 10.72 1.19 4.73
N TYR A 97 10.32 2.43 4.99
CA TYR A 97 9.54 3.23 4.05
C TYR A 97 10.33 3.55 2.78
N ASP A 98 11.61 3.87 2.91
CA ASP A 98 12.50 4.10 1.76
C ASP A 98 12.66 2.81 0.94
N THR A 99 12.79 1.66 1.60
CA THR A 99 12.88 0.35 0.90
C THR A 99 11.58 0.02 0.17
N ILE A 100 10.42 0.21 0.82
CA ILE A 100 9.11 -0.02 0.20
C ILE A 100 8.92 0.91 -1.01
N GLN A 101 9.21 2.20 -0.85
CA GLN A 101 9.13 3.17 -1.93
C GLN A 101 10.07 2.80 -3.08
N TYR A 102 11.30 2.40 -2.80
CA TYR A 102 12.25 1.98 -3.83
C TYR A 102 11.70 0.79 -4.63
N VAL A 103 11.26 -0.27 -3.95
CA VAL A 103 10.75 -1.50 -4.57
C VAL A 103 9.46 -1.26 -5.36
N LEU A 104 8.54 -0.45 -4.83
CA LEU A 104 7.35 -0.02 -5.55
C LEU A 104 7.69 0.74 -6.83
N GLY A 105 8.83 1.43 -6.88
CA GLY A 105 9.35 2.09 -8.09
C GLY A 105 10.05 1.16 -9.08
N LEU A 106 10.34 -0.07 -8.68
CA LEU A 106 10.85 -1.10 -9.58
C LEU A 106 9.74 -1.99 -10.16
N LEU A 107 8.54 -1.98 -9.57
CA LEU A 107 7.38 -2.66 -10.17
C LEU A 107 7.13 -2.06 -11.57
N PRO A 108 6.82 -2.89 -12.57
CA PRO A 108 7.31 -2.71 -13.93
C PRO A 108 6.84 -1.42 -14.61
N ASP A 109 7.72 -0.42 -14.55
CA ASP A 109 7.81 0.74 -15.44
C ASP A 109 8.92 0.58 -16.50
N ALA A 110 9.74 -0.48 -16.45
CA ALA A 110 10.92 -0.57 -17.33
C ALA A 110 10.59 -0.70 -18.84
N TRP A 111 9.35 -1.04 -19.21
CA TRP A 111 8.95 -1.24 -20.61
C TRP A 111 7.65 -0.53 -21.01
N ALA A 112 6.93 0.11 -20.08
CA ALA A 112 5.69 0.81 -20.39
C ALA A 112 5.50 1.99 -19.42
N SER A 113 5.76 3.21 -19.90
CA SER A 113 5.78 4.49 -19.17
C SER A 113 4.41 4.97 -18.62
N ALA A 114 3.51 4.04 -18.29
CA ALA A 114 2.16 4.31 -17.81
C ALA A 114 1.65 3.22 -16.85
N SER A 115 2.52 2.40 -16.25
CA SER A 115 2.09 1.26 -15.43
C SER A 115 1.45 1.71 -14.11
N GLU A 116 1.92 2.80 -13.51
CA GLU A 116 1.35 3.39 -12.29
C GLU A 116 -0.09 3.88 -12.49
N ARG A 117 -0.45 4.25 -13.73
CA ARG A 117 -1.83 4.62 -14.10
C ARG A 117 -2.76 3.41 -14.23
N ARG A 118 -2.24 2.19 -14.12
CA ARG A 118 -3.02 0.96 -14.28
C ARG A 118 -3.45 0.37 -12.96
N VAL A 119 -2.74 0.65 -11.87
CA VAL A 119 -3.09 0.17 -10.53
C VAL A 119 -4.31 0.93 -10.04
N GLN A 120 -5.44 0.22 -9.98
CA GLN A 120 -6.73 0.75 -9.55
C GLN A 120 -7.09 0.29 -8.14
N GLU A 121 -6.51 -0.81 -7.68
CA GLU A 121 -6.77 -1.37 -6.36
C GLU A 121 -5.46 -1.72 -5.65
N PHE A 122 -5.40 -1.44 -4.36
CA PHE A 122 -4.25 -1.75 -3.52
C PHE A 122 -4.72 -2.42 -2.23
N VAL A 123 -4.15 -3.58 -1.94
CA VAL A 123 -4.59 -4.47 -0.87
C VAL A 123 -3.50 -4.59 0.19
N PHE A 124 -3.81 -4.18 1.41
CA PHE A 124 -3.01 -4.48 2.59
C PHE A 124 -3.40 -5.86 3.12
N ALA A 125 -2.46 -6.81 3.05
CA ALA A 125 -2.71 -8.20 3.41
C ALA A 125 -3.16 -8.36 4.87
N LYS A 126 -3.99 -9.37 5.15
CA LYS A 126 -4.63 -9.60 6.46
C LYS A 126 -3.69 -9.46 7.66
N ASP A 127 -2.49 -10.01 7.57
CA ASP A 127 -1.56 -10.04 8.68
C ASP A 127 -0.39 -9.05 8.51
N THR A 128 -0.53 -8.05 7.63
CA THR A 128 0.51 -7.04 7.39
C THR A 128 0.66 -6.12 8.60
N TRP A 129 1.88 -5.63 8.79
CA TRP A 129 2.15 -4.40 9.52
C TRP A 129 1.66 -3.18 8.72
N LEU A 130 1.13 -2.18 9.41
CA LEU A 130 0.61 -0.95 8.81
C LEU A 130 1.34 0.27 9.39
N PRO A 131 1.58 1.33 8.59
CA PRO A 131 2.14 2.57 9.13
C PRO A 131 1.19 3.23 10.14
N ASP A 132 1.77 3.71 11.23
CA ASP A 132 1.11 4.56 12.25
C ASP A 132 1.41 6.05 12.04
N ARG A 133 2.13 6.39 10.97
CA ARG A 133 2.50 7.77 10.59
C ARG A 133 2.17 8.02 9.12
N SER A 134 1.70 9.24 8.84
CA SER A 134 1.31 9.66 7.48
C SER A 134 2.44 9.50 6.45
N LEU A 135 3.69 9.76 6.85
CA LEU A 135 4.86 9.58 5.99
C LEU A 135 4.95 8.16 5.41
N GLY A 136 4.60 7.12 6.18
CA GLY A 136 4.64 5.75 5.67
C GLY A 136 3.64 5.54 4.53
N TYR A 137 2.42 6.06 4.67
CA TYR A 137 1.42 6.01 3.59
C TYR A 137 1.82 6.88 2.40
N GLN A 138 2.46 8.03 2.59
CA GLN A 138 2.98 8.82 1.46
C GLN A 138 4.03 8.04 0.65
N HIS A 139 4.92 7.32 1.31
CA HIS A 139 5.93 6.48 0.67
C HIS A 139 5.32 5.28 -0.09
N ILE A 140 4.25 4.69 0.46
CA ILE A 140 3.54 3.55 -0.14
C ILE A 140 2.64 4.01 -1.30
N LEU A 141 1.83 5.04 -1.07
CA LEU A 141 0.72 5.41 -1.94
C LEU A 141 1.03 6.55 -2.92
N GLY A 142 2.06 7.35 -2.66
CA GLY A 142 2.31 8.63 -3.34
C GLY A 142 2.46 8.56 -4.86
N ARG A 143 2.73 7.38 -5.43
CA ARG A 143 2.85 7.17 -6.88
C ARG A 143 1.55 6.75 -7.58
N PHE A 144 0.57 6.24 -6.84
CA PHE A 144 -0.60 5.63 -7.46
C PHE A 144 -1.67 6.66 -7.77
N THR A 145 -1.50 7.35 -8.91
CA THR A 145 -2.42 8.42 -9.33
C THR A 145 -3.79 7.91 -9.79
N ALA A 146 -3.87 6.66 -10.26
CA ALA A 146 -5.09 6.03 -10.75
C ALA A 146 -5.77 5.09 -9.74
N LEU A 147 -5.27 5.04 -8.49
CA LEU A 147 -5.82 4.18 -7.45
C LEU A 147 -7.24 4.61 -7.08
N LYS A 148 -8.20 3.69 -7.20
CA LYS A 148 -9.63 3.91 -6.92
C LYS A 148 -10.08 3.27 -5.62
N ALA A 149 -9.47 2.15 -5.23
CA ALA A 149 -9.83 1.43 -4.02
C ALA A 149 -8.61 1.04 -3.17
N LEU A 150 -8.76 1.19 -1.86
CA LEU A 150 -7.87 0.61 -0.85
C LEU A 150 -8.59 -0.50 -0.12
N HIS A 151 -7.92 -1.62 0.11
CA HIS A 151 -8.46 -2.75 0.86
C HIS A 151 -7.59 -3.03 2.06
N PHE A 152 -8.20 -3.11 3.23
CA PHE A 152 -7.55 -3.60 4.43
C PHE A 152 -8.20 -4.90 4.87
N ASP A 153 -7.47 -6.00 4.69
CA ASP A 153 -7.95 -7.36 5.01
C ASP A 153 -7.78 -7.71 6.50
N SER A 154 -7.06 -6.88 7.24
CA SER A 154 -6.83 -7.07 8.67
C SER A 154 -8.11 -6.75 9.48
N PRO A 155 -8.38 -7.46 10.58
CA PRO A 155 -9.45 -7.09 11.50
C PRO A 155 -9.14 -5.77 12.23
N LEU A 156 -10.15 -5.09 12.77
CA LEU A 156 -9.93 -3.97 13.69
C LEU A 156 -9.30 -4.46 15.00
N LEU A 157 -8.40 -3.65 15.55
CA LEU A 157 -7.84 -3.84 16.88
C LEU A 157 -8.98 -3.77 17.92
N ARG A 158 -8.99 -4.73 18.85
CA ARG A 158 -9.99 -4.76 19.92
C ARG A 158 -9.76 -3.59 20.87
N GLY A 159 -10.82 -2.89 21.26
CA GLY A 159 -10.71 -1.69 22.12
C GLY A 159 -10.09 -1.91 23.51
N SER A 160 -9.94 -3.16 23.96
CA SER A 160 -9.23 -3.49 25.21
C SER A 160 -7.72 -3.58 25.07
N VAL A 161 -7.20 -3.60 23.84
CA VAL A 161 -5.77 -3.77 23.57
C VAL A 161 -5.15 -2.42 23.27
N GLN A 162 -4.13 -2.06 24.03
CA GLN A 162 -3.35 -0.84 23.78
C GLN A 162 -2.55 -0.98 22.48
N PHE A 163 -2.68 0.02 21.61
CA PHE A 163 -1.92 0.10 20.37
C PHE A 163 -0.40 0.13 20.63
N LYS A 164 0.36 -0.57 19.77
CA LYS A 164 1.83 -0.56 19.76
C LYS A 164 2.32 -0.47 18.32
N GLN A 165 3.45 0.18 18.11
CA GLN A 165 3.98 0.43 16.76
C GLN A 165 4.40 -0.84 16.02
N ASN A 166 4.66 -1.94 16.73
CA ASN A 166 5.10 -3.21 16.15
C ASN A 166 3.93 -4.20 15.92
N MET A 167 2.68 -3.77 16.06
CA MET A 167 1.54 -4.67 15.86
C MET A 167 1.34 -5.02 14.39
N GLU A 168 1.16 -6.30 14.12
CA GLU A 168 0.82 -6.85 12.81
C GLU A 168 -0.61 -7.38 12.80
N GLY A 169 -1.21 -7.43 11.62
CA GLY A 169 -2.48 -8.12 11.40
C GLY A 169 -3.67 -7.52 12.11
N CYS A 170 -3.63 -6.23 12.39
CA CYS A 170 -4.77 -5.47 12.87
C CYS A 170 -4.74 -4.03 12.38
N ILE A 171 -5.92 -3.44 12.24
CA ILE A 171 -6.10 -2.01 11.99
C ILE A 171 -6.47 -1.32 13.29
N ALA A 172 -5.64 -0.41 13.75
CA ALA A 172 -5.96 0.48 14.86
C ALA A 172 -6.44 1.84 14.34
N PHE A 173 -6.99 2.67 15.21
CA PHE A 173 -7.39 4.04 14.86
C PHE A 173 -6.21 4.85 14.34
N GLU A 174 -5.04 4.68 14.95
CA GLU A 174 -3.78 5.34 14.62
C GLU A 174 -3.38 5.10 13.15
N HIS A 175 -3.60 3.87 12.64
CA HIS A 175 -3.32 3.54 11.24
C HIS A 175 -4.22 4.33 10.28
N LEU A 176 -5.53 4.39 10.56
CA LEU A 176 -6.50 5.08 9.71
C LEU A 176 -6.39 6.60 9.81
N HIS A 177 -6.10 7.13 11.01
CA HIS A 177 -5.81 8.54 11.21
C HIS A 177 -4.53 8.96 10.45
N ALA A 178 -3.46 8.16 10.53
CA ALA A 178 -2.25 8.38 9.76
C ALA A 178 -2.50 8.36 8.24
N LEU A 179 -3.34 7.44 7.75
CA LEU A 179 -3.76 7.39 6.35
C LEU A 179 -4.52 8.65 5.95
N ALA A 180 -5.49 9.08 6.75
CA ALA A 180 -6.28 10.29 6.50
C ALA A 180 -5.39 11.54 6.39
N LEU A 181 -4.44 11.70 7.32
CA LEU A 181 -3.43 12.76 7.26
C LEU A 181 -2.56 12.69 6.01
N ALA A 182 -2.16 11.49 5.58
CA ALA A 182 -1.37 11.31 4.36
C ALA A 182 -2.15 11.72 3.10
N LEU A 183 -3.42 11.32 3.00
CA LEU A 183 -4.27 11.60 1.85
C LEU A 183 -4.63 13.09 1.72
N ASN A 184 -4.67 13.82 2.85
CA ASN A 184 -4.98 15.25 2.90
C ASN A 184 -3.74 16.16 3.00
N ALA A 185 -2.53 15.62 2.89
CA ALA A 185 -1.31 16.41 2.81
C ALA A 185 -0.81 16.43 1.36
N PRO A 186 -0.68 17.61 0.72
CA PRO A 186 -0.12 17.68 -0.62
C PRO A 186 1.34 17.19 -0.60
N GLY A 187 1.68 16.34 -1.58
CA GLY A 187 3.04 15.83 -1.77
C GLY A 187 3.93 16.82 -2.53
N THR A 188 5.05 16.31 -3.05
CA THR A 188 5.96 17.09 -3.90
C THR A 188 5.22 17.60 -5.14
N GLY A 189 5.32 18.90 -5.42
CA GLY A 189 4.60 19.54 -6.53
C GLY A 189 3.16 19.93 -6.21
N GLY A 190 2.74 19.83 -4.94
CA GLY A 190 1.40 20.26 -4.49
C GLY A 190 0.28 19.26 -4.83
N VAL A 191 0.63 18.08 -5.33
CA VAL A 191 -0.34 17.06 -5.74
C VAL A 191 -0.71 16.17 -4.56
N TYR A 192 -2.01 15.96 -4.34
CA TYR A 192 -2.51 15.06 -3.31
C TYR A 192 -2.29 13.59 -3.69
N PRO A 193 -1.88 12.72 -2.76
CA PRO A 193 -1.81 11.28 -3.01
C PRO A 193 -3.16 10.69 -3.43
N CYS A 194 -3.12 9.74 -4.37
CA CYS A 194 -4.29 9.01 -4.86
C CYS A 194 -5.51 9.92 -5.14
N PRO A 195 -5.42 10.87 -6.08
CA PRO A 195 -6.51 11.80 -6.37
C PRO A 195 -7.76 11.08 -6.90
N ALA A 196 -7.59 9.89 -7.50
CA ALA A 196 -8.67 9.04 -7.99
C ALA A 196 -9.28 8.11 -6.92
N LEU A 197 -8.83 8.16 -5.66
CA LEU A 197 -9.30 7.24 -4.62
C LEU A 197 -10.75 7.55 -4.25
N GLU A 198 -11.63 6.57 -4.41
CA GLU A 198 -13.07 6.70 -4.17
C GLU A 198 -13.54 5.92 -2.94
N VAL A 199 -12.89 4.80 -2.62
CA VAL A 199 -13.35 3.90 -1.57
C VAL A 199 -12.20 3.28 -0.77
N ILE A 200 -12.40 3.16 0.54
CA ILE A 200 -11.57 2.39 1.45
C ILE A 200 -12.42 1.27 2.02
N HIS A 201 -12.10 0.04 1.63
CA HIS A 201 -12.72 -1.17 2.13
C HIS A 201 -12.04 -1.64 3.41
N LEU A 202 -12.84 -1.81 4.46
CA LEU A 202 -12.43 -2.40 5.72
C LEU A 202 -13.10 -3.75 5.89
N ARG A 203 -12.37 -4.76 6.35
CA ARG A 203 -12.96 -6.06 6.68
C ARG A 203 -13.98 -5.97 7.82
N ALA A 204 -13.82 -5.02 8.74
CA ALA A 204 -14.74 -4.86 9.86
C ALA A 204 -15.94 -3.97 9.51
N PRO A 205 -17.08 -4.14 10.20
CA PRO A 205 -18.23 -3.24 10.06
C PRO A 205 -17.82 -1.79 10.36
N VAL A 206 -18.02 -0.89 9.39
CA VAL A 206 -17.71 0.54 9.51
C VAL A 206 -18.40 1.14 10.74
N ASP A 207 -19.62 0.70 11.08
CA ASP A 207 -20.37 1.18 12.25
C ASP A 207 -19.58 1.03 13.57
N ARG A 208 -18.79 -0.05 13.70
CA ARG A 208 -17.94 -0.25 14.89
C ARG A 208 -16.78 0.75 14.95
N LEU A 209 -16.22 1.10 13.79
CA LEU A 209 -15.20 2.13 13.71
C LEU A 209 -15.80 3.50 14.06
N LEU A 210 -16.97 3.83 13.49
CA LEU A 210 -17.68 5.08 13.74
C LEU A 210 -18.08 5.24 15.21
N SER A 211 -18.48 4.15 15.88
CA SER A 211 -18.84 4.20 17.31
C SER A 211 -17.65 4.42 18.24
N SER A 212 -16.43 4.12 17.78
CA SER A 212 -15.23 4.12 18.62
C SER A 212 -14.54 5.49 18.70
N VAL A 213 -14.88 6.41 17.80
CA VAL A 213 -14.25 7.73 17.71
C VAL A 213 -15.27 8.79 18.11
N PRO A 214 -15.15 9.38 19.31
CA PRO A 214 -16.06 10.44 19.72
C PRO A 214 -15.71 11.71 18.94
N ARG A 215 -16.65 12.16 18.08
CA ARG A 215 -16.74 13.51 17.48
C ARG A 215 -16.06 13.78 16.13
N GLU A 216 -15.23 12.90 15.60
CA GLU A 216 -14.62 13.15 14.28
C GLU A 216 -15.45 12.49 13.18
N ASN A 217 -15.97 13.33 12.27
CA ASN A 217 -16.64 12.86 11.07
C ASN A 217 -15.56 12.29 10.13
N TRP A 218 -15.49 10.97 10.00
CA TRP A 218 -14.53 10.30 9.12
C TRP A 218 -14.55 10.81 7.68
N ASP A 219 -15.71 11.26 7.21
CA ASP A 219 -15.83 11.87 5.89
C ASP A 219 -15.02 13.17 5.79
N ASP A 220 -15.08 14.05 6.80
CA ASP A 220 -14.26 15.26 6.87
C ASP A 220 -12.77 14.93 7.05
N MET A 221 -12.45 13.90 7.85
CA MET A 221 -11.07 13.46 8.07
C MET A 221 -10.41 12.93 6.80
N LEU A 222 -11.15 12.24 5.93
CA LEU A 222 -10.62 11.67 4.69
C LEU A 222 -10.71 12.65 3.51
N ASN A 223 -11.58 13.67 3.59
CA ASN A 223 -11.88 14.58 2.50
C ASN A 223 -11.72 16.04 2.93
N SER A 224 -10.48 16.49 3.11
CA SER A 224 -10.25 17.89 3.44
C SER A 224 -10.80 18.80 2.33
N PRO A 225 -11.29 20.01 2.67
CA PRO A 225 -11.76 20.97 1.68
C PRO A 225 -10.72 21.26 0.59
N ASP A 226 -9.44 21.37 0.98
CA ASP A 226 -8.34 21.66 0.04
C ASP A 226 -8.12 20.50 -0.94
N ARG A 227 -8.19 19.25 -0.47
CA ARG A 227 -8.08 18.06 -1.32
C ARG A 227 -9.22 18.02 -2.35
N LEU A 228 -10.45 18.29 -1.93
CA LEU A 228 -11.61 18.32 -2.81
C LEU A 228 -11.56 19.49 -3.80
N ALA A 229 -11.12 20.68 -3.35
CA ALA A 229 -10.93 21.85 -4.21
C ALA A 229 -9.85 21.62 -5.27
N PHE A 230 -8.85 20.78 -4.98
CA PHE A 230 -7.85 20.31 -5.94
C PHE A 230 -8.42 19.32 -6.99
N GLY A 231 -9.69 18.93 -6.88
CA GLY A 231 -10.38 18.05 -7.82
C GLY A 231 -10.21 16.55 -7.53
N ALA A 232 -9.72 16.19 -6.34
CA ALA A 232 -9.61 14.79 -5.94
C ALA A 232 -11.00 14.21 -5.57
N GLN A 233 -11.18 12.92 -5.82
CA GLN A 233 -12.46 12.21 -5.61
C GLN A 233 -12.82 12.09 -4.13
N ARG A 234 -14.11 12.20 -3.79
CA ARG A 234 -14.57 12.02 -2.41
C ARG A 234 -14.45 10.55 -2.00
N ILE A 235 -13.67 10.30 -0.97
CA ILE A 235 -13.39 8.98 -0.41
C ILE A 235 -14.51 8.57 0.54
N ARG A 236 -14.97 7.33 0.41
CA ARG A 236 -15.96 6.71 1.30
C ARG A 236 -15.37 5.49 2.01
N LEU A 237 -15.76 5.28 3.26
CA LEU A 237 -15.49 4.02 3.96
C LEU A 237 -16.60 3.01 3.63
N ALA A 238 -16.19 1.77 3.32
CA ALA A 238 -17.11 0.68 3.05
C ALA A 238 -16.69 -0.56 3.83
N SER A 239 -17.66 -1.30 4.37
CA SER A 239 -17.39 -2.64 4.90
C SER A 239 -17.25 -3.61 3.74
N CYS A 240 -16.27 -4.50 3.77
CA CYS A 240 -16.24 -5.65 2.87
C CYS A 240 -17.43 -6.55 3.21
N ARG A 241 -18.23 -6.92 2.21
CA ARG A 241 -19.27 -7.94 2.40
C ARG A 241 -18.57 -9.29 2.31
N ASP A 242 -18.47 -9.99 3.44
CA ASP A 242 -18.12 -11.40 3.46
C ASP A 242 -19.13 -12.22 2.63
#